data_AF-A0A3S1NFI0-F1
#
_entry.id   AF-A0A3S1NFI0-F1
#
_cell.length_a   1.000
_cell.length_b   1.000
_cell.length_c   1.000
_cell.angle_alpha   90.00
_cell.angle_beta   90.00
_cell.angle_gamma   90.00
#
_symmetry.space_group_name_H-M   'P 1'
#
loop_
_entity.id
_entity.type
_entity.pdbx_description
1 polymer ?
#
loop_
_entity_poly.entity_id
_entity_poly.type
_entity_poly.pdbx_seq_one_letter_code
_entity_poly.pdbx_strand_id
1 'polypeptide(L)'
;ISGSREKAEADRQIADLRIKTPTRHALASSLSGGNQQKIVIGKWLAHGAKLFIFDEPTVGVDVGTKAEIYRLFSTLLSKGAGIILISSYLPEVYELADTLHVFRRGKLVATHGFHTASHEDILSQALAEKQEKTGGQK
;
A
#
# COMPACT_ATOMS: atom_id res chain seq x y z
N ILE A 1 -14.09 20.74 -14.71
CA ILE A 1 -14.46 19.57 -15.55
C ILE A 1 -15.93 19.75 -15.93
N SER A 2 -16.35 19.52 -17.19
CA SER A 2 -17.78 19.61 -17.52
C SER A 2 -18.52 18.41 -16.94
N GLY A 3 -19.79 18.56 -16.53
CA GLY A 3 -20.53 17.47 -15.87
C GLY A 3 -20.66 16.18 -16.70
N SER A 4 -20.59 16.26 -18.03
CA SER A 4 -20.52 15.08 -18.90
C SER A 4 -19.16 14.36 -18.82
N ARG A 5 -18.05 15.10 -18.75
CA ARG A 5 -16.70 14.53 -18.60
C ARG A 5 -16.51 13.89 -17.23
N GLU A 6 -17.06 14.50 -16.18
CA GLU A 6 -17.02 13.94 -14.82
C GLU A 6 -17.77 12.61 -14.74
N LYS A 7 -18.97 12.51 -15.33
CA LYS A 7 -19.74 11.26 -15.39
C LYS A 7 -18.99 10.16 -16.14
N ALA A 8 -18.43 10.48 -17.31
CA ALA A 8 -17.66 9.52 -18.10
C ALA A 8 -16.42 9.01 -17.34
N GLU A 9 -15.74 9.89 -16.61
CA GLU A 9 -14.59 9.51 -15.78
C GLU A 9 -15.00 8.64 -14.60
N ALA A 10 -16.12 8.97 -13.93
CA ALA A 10 -16.66 8.14 -12.85
C ALA A 10 -17.03 6.73 -13.36
N ASP A 11 -17.70 6.63 -14.51
CA ASP A 11 -18.06 5.35 -15.12
C ASP A 11 -16.81 4.54 -15.50
N ARG A 12 -15.76 5.19 -16.03
CA ARG A 12 -14.46 4.57 -16.31
C ARG A 12 -13.82 4.03 -15.04
N GLN A 13 -13.78 4.81 -13.95
CA GLN A 13 -13.18 4.38 -12.69
C GLN A 13 -13.94 3.22 -12.04
N ILE A 14 -15.27 3.24 -12.08
CA ILE A 14 -16.09 2.13 -11.60
C ILE A 14 -15.73 0.83 -12.34
N ALA A 15 -15.55 0.91 -13.66
CA ALA A 15 -15.17 -0.24 -14.48
C ALA A 15 -13.72 -0.69 -14.21
N ASP A 16 -12.75 0.21 -14.35
CA ASP A 16 -11.31 -0.07 -14.23
C ASP A 16 -10.95 -0.64 -12.85
N LEU A 17 -11.54 -0.08 -11.80
CA LEU A 17 -11.25 -0.47 -10.41
C LEU A 17 -12.22 -1.53 -9.89
N ARG A 18 -13.18 -1.98 -10.72
CA ARG A 18 -14.20 -2.97 -10.38
C ARG A 18 -14.92 -2.61 -9.07
N ILE A 19 -15.40 -1.37 -8.99
CA ILE A 19 -16.14 -0.86 -7.84
C ILE A 19 -17.54 -1.47 -7.89
N LYS A 20 -17.85 -2.34 -6.92
CA LYS A 20 -19.18 -2.93 -6.75
C LYS A 20 -20.08 -1.87 -6.13
N THR A 21 -20.89 -1.23 -6.95
CA THR A 21 -21.88 -0.23 -6.54
C THR A 21 -23.19 -0.45 -7.30
N PRO A 22 -24.37 -0.30 -6.67
CA PRO A 22 -25.65 -0.41 -7.37
C PRO A 22 -25.83 0.72 -8.40
N THR A 23 -25.29 1.91 -8.12
CA THR A 23 -25.31 3.05 -9.05
C THR A 23 -24.13 3.98 -8.77
N ARG A 24 -23.74 4.82 -9.75
CA ARG A 24 -22.75 5.90 -9.55
C ARG A 24 -23.19 6.98 -8.55
N HIS A 25 -24.47 7.04 -8.21
CA HIS A 25 -25.04 7.99 -7.26
C HIS A 25 -25.11 7.44 -5.83
N ALA A 26 -24.71 6.17 -5.62
CA ALA A 26 -24.63 5.61 -4.28
C ALA A 26 -23.63 6.39 -3.42
N LEU A 27 -23.97 6.58 -2.14
CA LEU A 27 -23.07 7.22 -1.19
C LEU A 27 -21.85 6.31 -0.99
N ALA A 28 -20.64 6.88 -1.06
CA ALA A 28 -19.42 6.09 -0.85
C ALA A 28 -19.43 5.40 0.52
N SER A 29 -19.92 6.08 1.56
CA SER A 29 -20.06 5.56 2.92
C SER A 29 -20.99 4.34 3.04
N SER A 30 -21.89 4.12 2.09
CA SER A 30 -22.78 2.94 2.10
C SER A 30 -22.16 1.71 1.41
N LEU A 31 -20.96 1.81 0.85
CA LEU A 31 -20.26 0.69 0.22
C LEU A 31 -19.33 -0.01 1.21
N SER A 32 -18.91 -1.24 0.91
CA SER A 32 -17.91 -1.95 1.73
C SER A 32 -16.57 -1.20 1.78
N GLY A 33 -15.79 -1.40 2.84
CA GLY A 33 -14.48 -0.74 3.00
C GLY A 33 -13.56 -0.89 1.79
N GLY A 34 -13.49 -2.09 1.19
CA GLY A 34 -12.71 -2.32 -0.03
C GLY A 34 -13.21 -1.49 -1.24
N ASN A 35 -14.52 -1.25 -1.38
CA ASN A 35 -15.04 -0.36 -2.43
C ASN A 35 -14.77 1.12 -2.12
N GLN A 36 -14.85 1.52 -0.85
CA GLN A 36 -14.47 2.87 -0.44
C GLN A 36 -13.00 3.17 -0.77
N GLN A 37 -12.11 2.22 -0.50
CA GLN A 37 -10.69 2.34 -0.82
C GLN A 37 -10.44 2.43 -2.33
N LYS A 38 -11.15 1.63 -3.15
CA LYS A 38 -11.11 1.75 -4.61
C LYS A 38 -11.57 3.13 -5.09
N ILE A 39 -12.61 3.71 -4.50
CA ILE A 39 -13.05 5.08 -4.83
C ILE A 39 -11.95 6.10 -4.56
N VAL A 40 -11.30 6.02 -3.40
CA VAL A 40 -10.20 6.93 -3.03
C VAL A 40 -9.06 6.86 -4.06
N ILE A 41 -8.70 5.64 -4.47
CA ILE A 41 -7.65 5.41 -5.46
C ILE A 41 -8.05 5.93 -6.85
N GLY A 42 -9.32 5.75 -7.25
CA GLY A 42 -9.86 6.33 -8.48
C GLY A 42 -9.73 7.85 -8.52
N LYS A 43 -10.03 8.53 -7.42
CA LYS A 43 -9.84 9.98 -7.31
C LYS A 43 -8.38 10.38 -7.56
N TRP A 44 -7.42 9.67 -6.96
CA TRP A 44 -5.99 9.96 -7.15
C TRP A 44 -5.53 9.72 -8.59
N LEU A 45 -6.00 8.65 -9.23
CA LEU A 45 -5.71 8.36 -10.64
C LEU A 45 -6.27 9.44 -11.58
N ALA A 46 -7.48 9.92 -11.34
CA ALA A 46 -8.08 11.02 -12.12
C ALA A 46 -7.24 12.31 -12.08
N HIS A 47 -6.47 12.51 -11.02
CA HIS A 47 -5.60 13.67 -10.85
C HIS A 47 -4.16 13.43 -11.33
N GLY A 48 -3.89 12.30 -12.01
CA GLY A 48 -2.58 12.02 -12.58
C GLY A 48 -1.50 11.69 -11.54
N ALA A 49 -1.89 11.17 -10.38
CA ALA A 49 -0.95 10.72 -9.37
C ALA A 49 -0.01 9.64 -9.94
N LYS A 50 1.30 9.83 -9.73
CA LYS A 50 2.36 8.89 -10.16
C LYS A 50 3.05 8.20 -8.99
N LEU A 51 2.79 8.63 -7.76
CA LEU A 51 3.35 8.08 -6.54
C LEU A 51 2.23 7.91 -5.51
N PHE A 52 2.15 6.74 -4.90
CA PHE A 52 1.16 6.39 -3.89
C PHE A 52 1.84 5.99 -2.60
N ILE A 53 1.30 6.44 -1.46
CA ILE A 53 1.74 6.03 -0.13
C ILE A 53 0.58 5.30 0.53
N PHE A 54 0.79 4.03 0.87
CA PHE A 54 -0.18 3.21 1.58
C PHE A 54 0.35 2.91 2.98
N ASP A 55 -0.41 3.31 3.99
CA ASP A 55 -0.09 3.08 5.40
C ASP A 55 -1.00 1.97 5.94
N GLU A 56 -0.40 0.84 6.29
CA GLU A 56 -1.05 -0.36 6.82
C GLU A 56 -2.30 -0.79 6.03
N PRO A 57 -2.22 -0.91 4.68
CA PRO A 57 -3.40 -1.03 3.83
C PRO A 57 -4.17 -2.35 4.02
N THR A 58 -3.56 -3.35 4.66
CA THR A 58 -4.17 -4.68 4.87
C THR A 58 -4.47 -5.00 6.33
N VAL A 59 -4.36 -4.02 7.24
CA VAL A 59 -4.77 -4.20 8.64
C VAL A 59 -6.30 -4.32 8.73
N GLY A 60 -6.77 -5.33 9.45
CA GLY A 60 -8.20 -5.52 9.73
C GLY A 60 -9.05 -6.03 8.54
N VAL A 61 -8.43 -6.42 7.43
CA VAL A 61 -9.14 -7.01 6.28
C VAL A 61 -8.88 -8.51 6.16
N ASP A 62 -9.89 -9.25 5.65
CA ASP A 62 -9.79 -10.68 5.40
C ASP A 62 -8.88 -11.01 4.20
N VAL A 63 -8.50 -12.29 4.07
CA VAL A 63 -7.57 -12.78 3.02
C VAL A 63 -8.08 -12.49 1.61
N GLY A 64 -9.39 -12.59 1.37
CA GLY A 64 -9.99 -12.31 0.06
C GLY A 64 -9.85 -10.83 -0.30
N THR A 65 -10.12 -9.95 0.66
CA THR A 65 -9.95 -8.50 0.50
C THR A 65 -8.49 -8.10 0.29
N LYS A 66 -7.52 -8.73 1.01
CA LYS A 66 -6.07 -8.51 0.77
C LYS A 66 -5.68 -8.78 -0.68
N ALA A 67 -6.15 -9.88 -1.25
CA ALA A 67 -5.87 -10.23 -2.65
C ALA A 67 -6.41 -9.18 -3.64
N GLU A 68 -7.55 -8.55 -3.35
CA GLU A 68 -8.05 -7.43 -4.16
C GLU A 68 -7.15 -6.19 -4.07
N ILE A 69 -6.63 -5.88 -2.88
CA ILE A 69 -5.70 -4.77 -2.65
C ILE A 69 -4.39 -4.99 -3.42
N TYR A 70 -3.83 -6.20 -3.38
CA TYR A 70 -2.60 -6.50 -4.11
C TYR A 70 -2.77 -6.42 -5.64
N ARG A 71 -3.92 -6.88 -6.16
CA ARG A 71 -4.24 -6.68 -7.60
C ARG A 71 -4.32 -5.20 -7.97
N LEU A 72 -4.83 -4.38 -7.06
CA LEU A 72 -4.88 -2.94 -7.26
C LEU A 72 -3.48 -2.33 -7.32
N PHE A 73 -2.57 -2.71 -6.42
CA PHE A 73 -1.17 -2.28 -6.48
C PHE A 73 -0.51 -2.68 -7.79
N SER A 74 -0.66 -3.94 -8.22
CA SER A 74 -0.15 -4.42 -9.50
C SER A 74 -0.70 -3.61 -10.70
N THR A 75 -1.98 -3.22 -10.65
CA THR A 75 -2.60 -2.38 -11.68
C THR A 75 -2.01 -0.97 -11.70
N LEU A 76 -1.74 -0.37 -10.54
CA LEU A 76 -1.10 0.95 -10.43
C LEU A 76 0.32 0.91 -10.98
N LEU A 77 1.11 -0.10 -10.56
CA LEU A 77 2.49 -0.29 -11.00
C LEU A 77 2.57 -0.52 -12.51
N SER A 78 1.68 -1.34 -13.09
CA SER A 78 1.65 -1.58 -14.55
C SER A 78 1.28 -0.34 -15.38
N LYS A 79 0.62 0.64 -14.77
CA LYS A 79 0.35 1.96 -15.37
C LYS A 79 1.50 2.96 -15.16
N GLY A 80 2.65 2.52 -14.63
CA GLY A 80 3.86 3.33 -14.44
C GLY A 80 3.88 4.17 -13.16
N ALA A 81 3.03 3.84 -12.17
CA ALA A 81 3.09 4.48 -10.86
C ALA A 81 4.19 3.86 -9.98
N GLY A 82 4.70 4.64 -9.02
CA GLY A 82 5.48 4.17 -7.89
C GLY A 82 4.61 4.00 -6.64
N ILE A 83 4.98 3.05 -5.77
CA ILE A 83 4.30 2.80 -4.50
C ILE A 83 5.33 2.82 -3.37
N ILE A 84 5.01 3.56 -2.29
CA ILE A 84 5.63 3.42 -0.98
C ILE A 84 4.61 2.70 -0.10
N LEU A 85 4.98 1.52 0.35
CA LEU A 85 4.17 0.70 1.25
C LEU A 85 4.76 0.75 2.65
N ILE A 86 3.97 1.20 3.61
CA ILE A 86 4.28 1.17 5.03
C ILE A 86 3.44 0.06 5.64
N SER A 87 4.10 -0.94 6.21
CA SER A 87 3.43 -2.11 6.77
C SER A 87 4.29 -2.79 7.81
N SER A 88 3.64 -3.28 8.86
CA SER A 88 4.22 -4.15 9.88
C SER A 88 4.03 -5.65 9.56
N TYR A 89 3.34 -5.98 8.47
CA TYR A 89 3.10 -7.36 8.06
C TYR A 89 4.19 -7.85 7.12
N LEU A 90 5.15 -8.61 7.66
CA LEU A 90 6.34 -9.05 6.93
C LEU A 90 6.06 -9.77 5.59
N PRO A 91 5.14 -10.74 5.49
CA PRO A 91 4.85 -11.40 4.21
C PRO A 91 4.40 -10.43 3.11
N GLU A 92 3.74 -9.32 3.45
CA GLU A 92 3.31 -8.33 2.47
C GLU A 92 4.50 -7.54 1.92
N VAL A 93 5.34 -6.98 2.79
CA VAL A 93 6.51 -6.19 2.35
C VAL A 93 7.58 -7.07 1.70
N TYR A 94 7.71 -8.32 2.14
CA TYR A 94 8.72 -9.24 1.62
C TYR A 94 8.43 -9.67 0.17
N GLU A 95 7.15 -9.87 -0.17
CA GLU A 95 6.74 -10.32 -1.51
C GLU A 95 6.56 -9.15 -2.49
N LEU A 96 6.23 -7.94 -2.01
CA LEU A 96 5.89 -6.81 -2.87
C LEU A 96 7.02 -5.81 -3.11
N ALA A 97 8.02 -5.74 -2.22
CA ALA A 97 8.98 -4.64 -2.23
C ALA A 97 10.19 -4.90 -3.13
N ASP A 98 10.39 -4.06 -4.14
CA ASP A 98 11.67 -4.00 -4.88
C ASP A 98 12.83 -3.56 -3.97
N THR A 99 12.53 -2.71 -2.99
CA THR A 99 13.45 -2.21 -1.96
C THR A 99 12.75 -2.17 -0.62
N LEU A 100 13.33 -2.84 0.38
CA LEU A 100 12.77 -2.95 1.72
C LEU A 100 13.61 -2.15 2.70
N HIS A 101 12.98 -1.17 3.35
CA HIS A 101 13.58 -0.35 4.40
C HIS A 101 13.10 -0.80 5.77
N VAL A 102 14.04 -1.17 6.65
CA VAL A 102 13.70 -1.59 8.02
C VAL A 102 13.86 -0.40 8.96
N PHE A 103 12.77 -0.02 9.62
CA PHE A 103 12.76 1.03 10.63
C PHE A 103 12.66 0.45 12.04
N ARG A 104 13.39 1.05 12.98
CA ARG A 104 13.32 0.74 14.41
C ARG A 104 13.47 2.00 15.23
N ARG A 105 12.53 2.24 16.16
CA ARG A 105 12.49 3.45 17.03
C ARG A 105 12.66 4.76 16.22
N GLY A 106 11.96 4.87 15.10
CA GLY A 106 11.99 6.04 14.22
C GLY A 106 13.26 6.21 13.39
N LYS A 107 14.17 5.23 13.36
CA LYS A 107 15.40 5.27 12.56
C LYS A 107 15.43 4.16 11.53
N LEU A 108 15.90 4.47 10.32
CA LEU A 108 16.27 3.48 9.33
C LEU A 108 17.49 2.70 9.84
N VAL A 109 17.35 1.38 10.00
CA VAL A 109 18.42 0.51 10.50
C VAL A 109 18.99 -0.42 9.44
N ALA A 110 18.24 -0.69 8.36
CA ALA A 110 18.71 -1.48 7.22
C ALA A 110 17.95 -1.13 5.94
N THR A 111 18.56 -1.44 4.80
CA THR A 111 17.94 -1.35 3.47
C THR A 111 18.36 -2.59 2.68
N HIS A 112 17.38 -3.25 2.07
CA HIS A 112 17.56 -4.48 1.31
C HIS A 112 16.95 -4.33 -0.07
N GLY A 113 17.54 -5.00 -1.06
CA GLY A 113 16.88 -5.21 -2.34
C GLY A 113 15.92 -6.38 -2.25
N PHE A 114 15.20 -6.64 -3.35
CA PHE A 114 14.30 -7.77 -3.48
C PHE A 114 14.99 -9.10 -3.11
N HIS A 115 14.48 -9.78 -2.07
CA HIS A 115 14.98 -11.04 -1.53
C HIS A 115 16.48 -11.10 -1.20
N THR A 116 17.14 -9.97 -0.93
CA THR A 116 18.58 -9.98 -0.55
C THR A 116 18.82 -10.29 0.93
N ALA A 117 17.78 -10.34 1.75
CA ALA A 117 17.82 -10.69 3.17
C ALA A 117 16.72 -11.69 3.49
N SER A 118 16.96 -12.55 4.48
CA SER A 118 15.93 -13.51 4.93
C SER A 118 14.86 -12.83 5.77
N HIS A 119 13.71 -13.51 5.95
CA HIS A 119 12.69 -13.09 6.90
C HIS A 119 13.25 -12.91 8.32
N GLU A 120 14.14 -13.82 8.73
CA GLU A 120 14.78 -13.80 10.04
C GLU A 120 15.68 -12.57 10.21
N ASP A 121 16.48 -12.22 9.20
CA ASP A 121 17.33 -11.03 9.21
C ASP A 121 16.50 -9.75 9.39
N ILE A 122 15.41 -9.64 8.64
CA ILE A 122 14.52 -8.47 8.69
C ILE A 122 13.87 -8.34 10.06
N LEU A 123 13.34 -9.44 10.61
CA LEU A 123 12.74 -9.46 11.95
C LEU A 123 13.77 -9.12 13.03
N SER A 124 14.95 -9.71 12.96
CA SER A 124 16.06 -9.43 13.87
C SER A 124 16.42 -7.94 13.86
N GLN A 125 16.54 -7.33 12.68
CA GLN A 125 16.83 -5.90 12.56
C GLN A 125 15.70 -5.03 13.12
N ALA A 126 14.43 -5.39 12.88
CA ALA A 126 13.28 -4.65 13.37
C ALA A 126 13.14 -4.71 14.90
N LEU A 127 13.45 -5.87 15.50
CA LEU A 127 13.23 -6.15 16.92
C LEU A 127 14.47 -5.94 17.81
N ALA A 128 15.69 -6.01 17.25
CA ALA A 128 16.91 -5.99 18.06
C ALA A 128 16.99 -4.77 18.96
N GLU A 129 17.20 -5.02 20.25
CA GLU A 129 17.49 -3.98 21.22
C GLU A 129 18.93 -3.50 21.00
N LYS A 130 19.20 -2.21 21.20
CA LYS A 130 20.57 -1.72 21.23
C LYS A 130 21.35 -2.55 22.25
N GLN A 131 22.37 -3.29 21.82
CA GLN A 131 23.52 -3.48 22.69
C GLN A 131 24.16 -2.10 22.82
N GLU A 132 23.90 -1.42 23.94
CA GLU A 132 24.77 -0.34 24.37
C GLU A 132 26.17 -0.94 24.48
N LYS A 133 27.07 -0.52 23.59
CA LYS A 133 28.50 -0.64 23.87
C LYS A 133 28.74 0.22 25.11
N THR A 134 28.61 -0.38 26.29
CA THR A 134 29.29 0.09 27.50
C THR A 134 30.77 -0.17 27.25
N GLY A 135 31.37 0.68 26.42
CA GLY A 135 32.80 0.81 26.28
C GLY A 135 33.32 1.41 27.57
N GLY A 136 33.46 0.57 28.60
CA GLY A 136 34.45 0.83 29.63
C GLY A 136 35.81 0.84 28.96
N GLN A 137 36.51 1.96 29.04
CA GLN A 137 37.96 2.00 29.04
C GLN A 137 38.41 3.21 29.86
N LYS A 138 38.86 2.87 31.07
CA LYS A 138 39.92 3.46 31.90
C LYS A 138 40.00 4.98 32.05
#